data_AF-A0A0A1TZE0-F1
#
_entry.id   AF-A0A0A1TZE0-F1
#
_cell.length_a   1.000
_cell.length_b   1.000
_cell.length_c   1.000
_cell.angle_alpha   90.00
_cell.angle_beta   90.00
_cell.angle_gamma   90.00
#
_symmetry.space_group_name_H-M   'P 1'
#
loop_
_entity.id
_entity.type
_entity.pdbx_description
1 polymer ?
#
loop_
_entity_poly.entity_id
_entity_poly.type
_entity_poly.pdbx_seq_one_letter_code
_entity_poly.pdbx_strand_id
1 'polypeptide(L)'
;MGSFHSFPPTPQEKALCIPYKVYRPKIPSDVYILFSHGNGLDMGQCVSVTEKFPDMTQSNIVVYDYSGYGLNPRELSPLNNIEDITAMYLVILKEMKVKPHNIFIIGQIL
;
A
#
# COMPACT_ATOMS: atom_id res chain seq x y z
N MET A 1 3.11 29.93 23.79
CA MET A 1 2.03 28.93 23.89
C MET A 1 1.51 28.67 22.49
N GLY A 2 2.03 27.64 21.81
CA GLY A 2 1.54 27.24 20.49
C GLY A 2 0.38 26.27 20.65
N SER A 3 -0.80 26.62 20.16
CA SER A 3 -1.96 25.74 20.17
C SER A 3 -1.79 24.67 19.09
N PHE A 4 -1.64 23.42 19.50
CA PHE A 4 -1.77 22.28 18.60
C PHE A 4 -3.25 22.11 18.26
N HIS A 5 -3.61 22.33 16.99
CA HIS A 5 -4.90 21.89 16.46
C HIS A 5 -4.74 20.43 16.05
N SER A 6 -5.24 19.52 16.89
CA SER A 6 -5.52 18.15 16.45
C SER A 6 -6.73 18.20 15.53
N PHE A 7 -6.56 17.74 14.30
CA PHE A 7 -7.71 17.42 13.45
C PHE A 7 -8.55 16.37 14.17
N PRO A 8 -9.88 16.53 14.27
CA PRO A 8 -10.73 15.48 14.82
C PRO A 8 -10.56 14.21 13.96
N PRO A 9 -10.50 13.02 14.57
CA PRO A 9 -10.49 11.77 13.81
C PRO A 9 -11.75 11.71 12.94
N THR A 10 -11.59 11.39 11.65
CA THR A 10 -12.71 11.29 10.70
C THR A 10 -13.56 10.04 11.00
N PRO A 11 -14.89 10.07 10.74
CA PRO A 11 -15.86 9.09 11.24
C PRO A 11 -15.88 7.69 10.58
N GLN A 12 -14.77 7.16 10.04
CA GLN A 12 -14.78 5.83 9.40
C GLN A 12 -13.60 4.96 9.83
N GLU A 13 -13.64 4.49 11.08
CA GLU A 13 -12.99 3.23 11.48
C GLU A 13 -13.79 2.01 11.01
N LYS A 14 -14.28 2.02 9.76
CA LYS A 14 -14.55 0.75 9.09
C LYS A 14 -13.19 0.23 8.67
N ALA A 15 -12.78 -0.91 9.21
CA ALA A 15 -11.61 -1.62 8.71
C ALA A 15 -11.78 -1.82 7.19
N LEU A 16 -11.02 -1.06 6.41
CA LEU A 16 -10.97 -1.19 4.97
C LEU A 16 -10.31 -2.52 4.65
N CYS A 17 -11.10 -3.48 4.19
CA CYS A 17 -10.58 -4.78 3.76
C CYS A 17 -10.02 -4.64 2.34
N ILE A 18 -8.79 -4.15 2.24
CA ILE A 18 -8.09 -3.98 0.96
C ILE A 18 -7.33 -5.28 0.67
N PRO A 19 -7.57 -5.94 -0.47
CA PRO A 19 -6.78 -7.09 -0.87
C PRO A 19 -5.33 -6.66 -1.12
N TYR A 20 -4.39 -7.33 -0.46
CA TYR A 20 -2.97 -7.07 -0.65
C TYR A 20 -2.17 -8.37 -0.59
N LYS A 21 -0.94 -8.31 -1.12
CA LYS A 21 0.03 -9.38 -1.03
C LYS A 21 1.42 -8.83 -0.74
N VAL A 22 2.18 -9.57 0.06
CA VAL A 22 3.56 -9.22 0.43
C VAL A 22 4.53 -10.19 -0.23
N TYR A 23 5.44 -9.65 -1.02
CA TYR A 23 6.55 -10.37 -1.63
C TYR A 23 7.82 -10.02 -0.88
N ARG A 24 8.59 -11.04 -0.49
CA ARG A 24 9.78 -10.86 0.34
C ARG A 24 11.05 -11.20 -0.44
N PRO A 25 12.14 -10.45 -0.23
CA PRO A 25 13.45 -10.81 -0.75
C PRO A 25 13.98 -12.09 -0.09
N LYS A 26 14.91 -12.77 -0.76
CA LYS A 26 15.62 -13.93 -0.20
C LYS A 26 16.47 -13.57 1.01
N ILE A 27 17.10 -12.39 0.98
CA ILE A 27 17.83 -11.83 2.12
C ILE A 27 16.84 -10.93 2.87
N PRO A 28 16.58 -11.16 4.17
CA PRO A 28 15.63 -10.37 4.94
C PRO A 28 15.95 -8.87 4.91
N SER A 29 14.91 -8.05 4.86
CA SER A 29 15.00 -6.59 4.88
C SER A 29 13.91 -6.00 5.77
N ASP A 30 14.23 -4.88 6.42
CA ASP A 30 13.28 -4.06 7.18
C ASP A 30 12.63 -2.97 6.33
N VAL A 31 13.02 -2.85 5.06
CA VAL A 31 12.48 -1.88 4.10
C VAL A 31 11.22 -2.44 3.46
N TYR A 32 10.20 -1.59 3.34
CA TYR A 32 8.93 -1.91 2.71
C TYR A 32 8.62 -0.90 1.61
N ILE A 33 8.24 -1.42 0.45
CA ILE A 33 7.74 -0.63 -0.67
C ILE A 33 6.25 -0.93 -0.81
N LEU A 34 5.41 0.06 -0.56
CA LEU A 34 4.01 0.04 -0.94
C LEU A 34 3.92 0.35 -2.43
N PHE A 35 3.63 -0.68 -3.22
CA PHE A 35 3.59 -0.61 -4.65
C PHE A 35 2.17 -0.50 -5.17
N SER A 36 2.01 0.52 -6.00
CA SER A 36 0.80 0.94 -6.66
C SER A 36 0.79 0.42 -8.13
N HIS A 37 -0.15 -0.45 -8.51
CA HIS A 37 -0.23 -1.01 -9.87
C HIS A 37 -0.68 0.01 -10.93
N GLY A 38 -0.45 -0.29 -12.21
CA GLY A 38 -0.86 0.57 -13.32
C GLY A 38 -2.36 0.54 -13.60
N ASN A 39 -2.88 1.53 -14.35
CA ASN A 39 -4.27 1.53 -14.81
C ASN A 39 -4.59 0.31 -15.66
N GLY A 40 -5.80 -0.23 -15.50
CA GLY A 40 -6.25 -1.41 -16.25
C GLY A 40 -5.54 -2.71 -15.87
N LEU A 41 -4.73 -2.70 -14.80
CA LEU A 41 -4.10 -3.88 -14.21
C LEU A 41 -4.69 -4.18 -12.84
N ASP A 42 -4.39 -5.36 -12.31
CA ASP A 42 -4.56 -5.73 -10.91
C ASP A 42 -3.24 -6.24 -10.30
N MET A 43 -3.21 -6.47 -8.98
CA MET A 43 -2.02 -6.93 -8.26
C MET A 43 -1.50 -8.30 -8.74
N GLY A 44 -2.35 -9.14 -9.34
CA GLY A 44 -1.98 -10.43 -9.93
C GLY A 44 -1.25 -10.29 -11.27
N GLN A 45 -1.46 -9.17 -11.97
CA GLN A 45 -0.84 -8.87 -13.25
C GLN A 45 0.52 -8.17 -13.12
N CYS A 46 0.92 -7.75 -11.91
CA CYS A 46 2.20 -7.10 -11.62
C CYS A 46 3.40 -8.07 -11.53
N VAL A 47 3.48 -9.09 -12.40
CA VAL A 47 4.43 -10.22 -12.28
C VAL A 47 5.90 -9.77 -12.13
N SER A 48 6.37 -8.85 -12.98
CA SER A 48 7.75 -8.33 -12.95
C SER A 48 8.12 -7.67 -11.61
N VAL A 49 7.16 -6.97 -11.01
CA VAL A 49 7.29 -6.32 -9.70
C VAL A 49 7.25 -7.34 -8.57
N THR A 50 6.56 -8.45 -8.75
CA THR A 50 6.36 -9.43 -7.68
C THR A 50 7.43 -10.51 -7.59
N GLU A 51 8.11 -10.85 -8.70
CA GLU A 51 9.08 -11.95 -8.72
C GLU A 51 10.54 -11.50 -8.53
N LYS A 52 10.95 -10.40 -9.17
CA LYS A 52 12.37 -9.96 -9.21
C LYS A 52 12.64 -8.74 -8.36
N PHE A 53 11.66 -7.84 -8.26
CA PHE A 53 11.82 -6.57 -7.59
C PHE A 53 12.19 -6.66 -6.10
N PRO A 54 11.65 -7.61 -5.30
CA PRO A 54 12.04 -7.73 -3.89
C PRO A 54 13.55 -7.96 -3.75
N ASP A 55 14.10 -8.91 -4.50
CA ASP A 55 15.52 -9.25 -4.50
C ASP A 55 16.39 -8.10 -5.03
N MET A 56 15.97 -7.45 -6.13
CA MET A 56 16.71 -6.34 -6.75
C MET A 56 16.79 -5.09 -5.87
N THR A 57 15.74 -4.81 -5.11
CA THR A 57 15.66 -3.62 -4.24
C THR A 57 15.98 -3.92 -2.78
N GLN A 58 16.23 -5.19 -2.44
CA GLN A 58 16.39 -5.64 -1.05
C GLN A 58 15.28 -5.10 -0.14
N SER A 59 14.04 -5.24 -0.58
CA SER A 59 12.86 -4.65 0.08
C SER A 59 11.66 -5.59 0.01
N ASN A 60 10.82 -5.57 1.04
CA ASN A 60 9.52 -6.23 1.00
C ASN A 60 8.57 -5.41 0.12
N ILE A 61 7.92 -6.04 -0.85
CA ILE A 61 7.01 -5.37 -1.77
C ILE A 61 5.58 -5.70 -1.36
N VAL A 62 4.82 -4.67 -0.99
CA VAL A 62 3.39 -4.75 -0.67
C VAL A 62 2.63 -4.24 -1.88
N VAL A 63 1.96 -5.13 -2.60
CA VAL A 63 1.04 -4.78 -3.69
C VAL A 63 -0.39 -4.91 -3.19
N TYR A 64 -1.30 -4.10 -3.72
CA TYR A 64 -2.70 -4.09 -3.35
C TYR A 64 -3.56 -3.71 -4.55
N ASP A 65 -4.82 -4.14 -4.55
CA ASP A 65 -5.81 -3.69 -5.52
C ASP A 65 -6.48 -2.41 -5.01
N TYR A 66 -6.40 -1.31 -5.77
CA TYR A 66 -7.24 -0.14 -5.47
C TYR A 66 -8.71 -0.44 -5.80
N SER A 67 -9.58 0.40 -5.27
CA SER A 67 -11.01 0.35 -5.50
C SER A 67 -11.34 0.29 -6.99
N GLY A 68 -12.13 -0.71 -7.37
CA GLY A 68 -12.59 -0.95 -8.74
C GLY A 68 -11.67 -1.87 -9.55
N TYR A 69 -10.59 -2.37 -8.96
CA TYR A 69 -9.65 -3.30 -9.60
C TYR A 69 -9.56 -4.64 -8.87
N GLY A 70 -9.22 -5.68 -9.63
CA GLY A 70 -8.96 -7.02 -9.12
C GLY A 70 -10.03 -7.52 -8.15
N LEU A 71 -9.62 -7.74 -6.91
CA LEU A 71 -10.47 -8.25 -5.83
C LEU A 71 -11.08 -7.15 -4.95
N ASN A 72 -10.82 -5.87 -5.20
CA ASN A 72 -11.34 -4.78 -4.38
C ASN A 72 -12.73 -4.36 -4.88
N PRO A 73 -13.81 -4.66 -4.14
CA PRO A 73 -15.20 -4.50 -4.62
C PRO A 73 -15.70 -3.05 -4.55
N ARG A 74 -14.88 -2.12 -4.05
CA ARG A 74 -15.24 -0.71 -3.92
C ARG A 74 -15.32 -0.04 -5.29
N GLU A 75 -16.07 1.05 -5.39
CA GLU A 75 -16.22 1.78 -6.64
C GLU A 75 -14.92 2.50 -7.04
N LEU A 76 -14.62 2.52 -8.34
CA LEU A 76 -13.52 3.30 -8.87
C LEU A 76 -13.79 4.79 -8.67
N SER A 77 -13.06 5.43 -7.75
CA SER A 77 -13.10 6.89 -7.58
C SER A 77 -11.77 7.43 -7.04
N PRO A 78 -11.41 8.69 -7.35
CA PRO A 78 -10.20 9.30 -6.82
C PRO A 78 -10.15 9.32 -5.28
N LEU A 79 -11.30 9.55 -4.63
CA LEU A 79 -11.40 9.55 -3.18
C LEU A 79 -11.11 8.16 -2.61
N ASN A 80 -11.73 7.12 -3.16
CA ASN A 80 -11.51 5.75 -2.70
C ASN A 80 -10.05 5.32 -2.89
N ASN A 81 -9.38 5.71 -3.98
CA ASN A 81 -7.96 5.42 -4.20
C ASN A 81 -7.05 6.07 -3.14
N ILE A 82 -7.35 7.31 -2.75
CA ILE A 82 -6.63 8.00 -1.66
C ILE A 82 -6.85 7.28 -0.33
N GLU A 83 -8.08 6.82 -0.06
CA GLU A 83 -8.37 6.05 1.14
C GLU A 83 -7.67 4.69 1.14
N ASP A 84 -7.58 4.03 -0.01
CA ASP A 84 -6.95 2.72 -0.13
C ASP A 84 -5.44 2.79 0.16
N ILE A 85 -4.73 3.73 -0.48
CA ILE A 85 -3.28 3.89 -0.24
C ILE A 85 -3.00 4.32 1.20
N THR A 86 -3.87 5.14 1.79
CA THR A 86 -3.75 5.59 3.18
C THR A 86 -3.94 4.41 4.14
N ALA A 87 -4.97 3.59 3.92
CA ALA A 87 -5.21 2.40 4.73
C ALA A 87 -4.05 1.39 4.60
N MET A 88 -3.54 1.15 3.39
CA MET A 88 -2.39 0.26 3.20
C MET A 88 -1.12 0.76 3.87
N TYR A 89 -0.85 2.07 3.81
CA TYR A 89 0.25 2.67 4.57
C TYR A 89 0.09 2.44 6.08
N LEU A 90 -1.13 2.60 6.61
CA LEU A 90 -1.42 2.35 8.03
C LEU A 90 -1.26 0.88 8.42
N VAL A 91 -1.62 -0.06 7.55
CA VAL A 91 -1.36 -1.50 7.77
C VAL A 91 0.14 -1.76 7.92
N ILE A 92 0.96 -1.24 7.01
CA ILE A 92 2.43 -1.42 7.08
C ILE A 92 3.00 -0.78 8.34
N LEU A 93 2.57 0.44 8.66
CA LEU A 93 3.05 1.20 9.82
C LEU A 93 2.65 0.54 11.15
N LYS A 94 1.37 0.23 11.33
CA LYS A 94 0.80 -0.15 12.62
C LYS A 94 0.73 -1.66 12.83
N GLU A 95 0.30 -2.40 11.82
CA GLU A 95 0.09 -3.85 11.93
C GLU A 95 1.37 -4.62 11.65
N MET A 96 2.10 -4.25 10.59
CA MET A 96 3.41 -4.83 10.28
C MET A 96 4.55 -4.21 11.11
N LYS A 97 4.25 -3.17 11.91
CA LYS A 97 5.17 -2.50 12.85
C LYS A 97 6.45 -1.94 12.20
N VAL A 98 6.32 -1.44 10.97
CA VAL A 98 7.45 -0.88 10.21
C VAL A 98 7.62 0.59 10.56
N LYS A 99 8.87 1.03 10.76
CA LYS A 99 9.16 2.44 11.05
C LYS A 99 8.88 3.30 9.81
N PRO A 100 8.32 4.52 9.94
CA PRO A 100 8.00 5.37 8.79
C PRO A 100 9.15 5.58 7.80
N HIS A 101 10.38 5.73 8.28
CA HIS A 101 11.57 5.93 7.43
C HIS A 101 12.00 4.70 6.62
N ASN A 102 11.39 3.54 6.88
CA ASN A 102 11.60 2.32 6.11
C ASN A 102 10.46 2.05 5.12
N ILE A 103 9.47 2.95 5.00
CA ILE A 103 8.32 2.77 4.12
C ILE A 103 8.46 3.72 2.93
N PHE A 104 8.49 3.16 1.74
CA PHE A 104 8.53 3.90 0.47
C PHE A 104 7.26 3.62 -0.33
N ILE A 105 6.80 4.60 -1.10
CA ILE A 105 5.63 4.46 -1.96
C ILE A 105 6.09 4.61 -3.40
N ILE A 106 5.76 3.64 -4.24
CA ILE A 106 6.10 3.63 -5.67
C ILE A 106 4.85 3.29 -6.46
N GLY A 107 4.57 4.01 -7.54
CA GLY A 107 3.50 3.69 -8.47
C GLY A 107 4.01 3.41 -9.87
N GLN A 108 3.34 2.50 -10.58
CA GLN A 108 3.49 2.35 -12.02
C GLN A 108 2.70 3.46 -12.72
N ILE A 109 3.28 4.03 -13.79
CA ILE A 109 2.68 5.12 -14.55
C ILE A 109 1.34 4.69 -15.17
N LEU A 110 0.39 5.65 -15.18
CA LEU A 110 -0.98 5.60 -15.70
C LEU A 110 -1.07 5.34 -17.19
#